data_AF-A0A3M6EJ76-F1
#
_entry.id   AF-A0A3M6EJ76-F1
#
_cell.length_a   1.000
_cell.length_b   1.000
_cell.length_c   1.000
_cell.angle_alpha   90.00
_cell.angle_beta   90.00
_cell.angle_gamma   90.00
#
_symmetry.space_group_name_H-M   'P 1'
#
loop_
_entity.id
_entity.type
_entity.pdbx_description
1 polymer ?
#
loop_
_entity_poly.entity_id
_entity_poly.type
_entity_poly.pdbx_seq_one_letter_code
_entity_poly.pdbx_strand_id
1 'polypeptide(L)'
;MEILNGLADRGEWLVAGLVGAIISGWWHKAGLLDWRAWLVFLITGVACAVFLTGIASDYLGVADPRNTTGVGFLLGSFGGALISAI
;
A
#
# COMPACT_ATOMS: atom_id res chain seq x y z
N MET A 1 -5.33 -22.23 -6.46
CA MET A 1 -6.01 -21.52 -7.56
C MET A 1 -6.88 -20.35 -7.06
N GLU A 2 -7.41 -20.35 -5.83
CA GLU A 2 -8.15 -19.20 -5.26
C GLU A 2 -7.29 -17.98 -4.93
N ILE A 3 -6.08 -18.19 -4.40
CA ILE A 3 -5.20 -17.09 -3.98
C ILE A 3 -4.72 -16.25 -5.18
N LEU A 4 -4.47 -16.88 -6.33
CA LEU A 4 -4.09 -16.19 -7.57
C LEU A 4 -5.27 -15.43 -8.21
N ASN A 5 -6.48 -15.99 -8.19
CA ASN A 5 -7.67 -15.29 -8.71
C ASN A 5 -8.06 -14.11 -7.82
N GLY A 6 -7.93 -14.24 -6.50
CA GLY A 6 -8.08 -13.12 -5.56
C GLY A 6 -7.00 -12.05 -5.72
N LEU A 7 -5.77 -12.41 -6.13
CA LEU A 7 -4.71 -11.45 -6.44
C LEU A 7 -4.96 -10.70 -7.77
N ALA A 8 -5.55 -11.38 -8.76
CA ALA A 8 -5.85 -10.80 -10.07
C ALA A 8 -6.97 -9.75 -9.99
N ASP A 9 -8.02 -10.00 -9.20
CA ASP A 9 -9.09 -9.03 -8.91
C ASP A 9 -8.59 -7.86 -8.01
N ARG A 10 -7.57 -8.13 -7.20
CA ARG A 10 -6.83 -7.13 -6.40
C ARG A 10 -5.82 -6.31 -7.19
N GLY A 11 -5.69 -6.51 -8.50
CA GLY A 11 -4.67 -5.86 -9.33
C GLY A 11 -4.71 -4.33 -9.30
N GLU A 12 -5.89 -3.72 -9.35
CA GLU A 12 -6.05 -2.25 -9.46
C GLU A 12 -5.55 -1.50 -8.21
N TRP A 13 -6.08 -1.85 -7.05
CA TRP A 13 -5.63 -1.51 -5.70
C TRP A 13 -4.16 -1.86 -5.43
N LEU A 14 -3.64 -2.98 -5.95
CA LEU A 14 -2.21 -3.33 -5.83
C LEU A 14 -1.34 -2.30 -6.56
N VAL A 15 -1.72 -1.96 -7.79
CA VAL A 15 -1.05 -0.93 -8.58
C VAL A 15 -1.18 0.42 -7.89
N ALA A 16 -2.36 0.76 -7.37
CA ALA A 16 -2.58 2.00 -6.64
C ALA A 16 -1.71 2.10 -5.39
N GLY A 17 -1.61 1.02 -4.60
CA GLY A 17 -0.74 0.96 -3.43
C GLY A 17 0.75 1.01 -3.78
N LEU A 18 1.16 0.35 -4.86
CA LEU A 18 2.53 0.40 -5.35
C LEU A 18 2.90 1.81 -5.82
N VAL A 19 2.00 2.49 -6.53
CA VAL A 19 2.16 3.89 -6.93
C VAL A 19 2.22 4.81 -5.71
N GLY A 20 1.35 4.60 -4.71
CA GLY A 20 1.38 5.34 -3.44
C GLY A 20 2.71 5.18 -2.69
N ALA A 21 3.22 3.95 -2.61
CA ALA A 21 4.49 3.64 -1.96
C ALA A 21 5.69 4.25 -2.70
N ILE A 22 5.66 4.26 -4.04
CA ILE A 22 6.70 4.90 -4.87
C ILE A 22 6.69 6.41 -4.68
N ILE A 23 5.53 7.07 -4.80
CA ILE A 23 5.41 8.53 -4.66
C ILE A 23 5.85 8.98 -3.26
N SER A 24 5.37 8.29 -2.23
CA SER A 24 5.75 8.57 -0.83
C SER A 24 7.24 8.34 -0.61
N GLY A 25 7.77 7.19 -1.05
CA GLY A 25 9.20 6.89 -0.96
C GLY A 25 10.07 7.89 -1.72
N TRP A 26 9.61 8.46 -2.83
CA TRP A 26 10.34 9.49 -3.58
C TRP A 26 10.39 10.81 -2.82
N TRP A 27 9.27 11.22 -2.20
CA TRP A 27 9.22 12.44 -1.39
C TRP A 27 10.08 12.32 -0.12
N HIS A 28 10.03 11.14 0.50
CA HIS A 28 10.82 10.82 1.69
C HIS A 28 12.30 10.57 1.39
N LYS A 29 12.69 10.30 0.13
CA LYS A 29 14.09 10.17 -0.30
C LYS A 29 14.93 11.43 -0.05
N ALA A 30 14.29 12.59 0.07
CA ALA A 30 14.95 13.83 0.48
C ALA A 30 15.36 13.84 1.97
N GLY A 31 14.82 12.94 2.79
CA GLY A 31 15.11 12.79 4.22
C GLY A 31 15.63 11.42 4.68
N LEU A 32 15.46 10.34 3.90
CA LEU A 32 16.03 9.02 4.22
C LEU A 32 17.47 8.91 3.73
N LEU A 33 18.40 8.87 4.67
CA LEU A 33 19.86 8.79 4.45
C LEU A 33 20.35 7.53 3.69
N ASP A 34 19.53 6.49 3.51
CA ASP A 34 19.99 5.19 2.97
C ASP A 34 19.02 4.53 1.95
N TRP A 35 19.58 4.07 0.83
CA TRP A 35 18.88 3.31 -0.22
C TRP A 35 18.21 2.03 0.32
N ARG A 36 18.78 1.41 1.34
CA ARG A 36 18.22 0.23 2.01
C ARG A 36 16.94 0.57 2.77
N ALA A 37 16.91 1.70 3.47
CA ALA A 37 15.73 2.15 4.21
C ALA A 37 14.59 2.52 3.26
N TRP A 38 14.93 3.09 2.10
CA TRP A 38 13.96 3.33 1.02
C TRP A 38 13.34 2.04 0.46
N LEU A 39 14.16 1.00 0.24
CA LEU A 39 13.67 -0.31 -0.20
C LEU A 39 12.77 -0.98 0.83
N VAL A 40 13.15 -0.95 2.12
CA VAL A 40 12.32 -1.49 3.21
C VAL A 40 10.99 -0.77 3.25
N PHE A 41 10.98 0.58 3.20
CA PHE A 41 9.77 1.39 3.18
C PHE A 41 8.83 1.00 2.03
N LEU A 42 9.36 0.85 0.81
CA LEU A 42 8.62 0.42 -0.37
C LEU A 42 7.99 -0.97 -0.20
N ILE A 43 8.77 -1.95 0.26
CA ILE A 43 8.28 -3.32 0.45
C ILE A 43 7.19 -3.35 1.51
N THR A 44 7.36 -2.62 2.62
CA THR A 44 6.32 -2.53 3.66
C THR A 44 5.07 -1.83 3.17
N GLY A 45 5.17 -0.77 2.36
CA GLY A 45 4.00 -0.09 1.78
C GLY A 45 3.22 -0.99 0.83
N VAL A 46 3.93 -1.72 -0.04
CA VAL A 46 3.31 -2.70 -0.93
C VAL A 46 2.65 -3.82 -0.12
N ALA A 47 3.30 -4.34 0.93
CA ALA A 47 2.71 -5.35 1.81
C ALA A 47 1.44 -4.84 2.51
N CYS A 48 1.45 -3.61 3.04
CA CYS A 48 0.28 -2.98 3.63
C CYS A 48 -0.86 -2.81 2.62
N ALA A 49 -0.56 -2.38 1.39
CA ALA A 49 -1.58 -2.27 0.34
C ALA A 49 -2.15 -3.64 -0.09
N VAL A 50 -1.36 -4.71 -0.10
CA VAL A 50 -1.82 -6.04 -0.52
C VAL A 50 -2.71 -6.70 0.53
N PHE A 51 -2.27 -6.67 1.79
CA PHE A 51 -2.90 -7.42 2.87
C PHE A 51 -3.91 -6.60 3.65
N LEU A 52 -3.65 -5.30 3.85
CA LEU A 52 -4.47 -4.46 4.72
C LEU A 52 -5.61 -3.77 3.98
N THR A 53 -5.52 -3.53 2.66
CA THR A 53 -6.57 -2.79 1.92
C THR A 53 -7.93 -3.47 1.99
N GLY A 54 -7.98 -4.80 1.83
CA GLY A 54 -9.23 -5.54 1.97
C GLY A 54 -9.82 -5.42 3.37
N ILE A 55 -9.01 -5.60 4.41
CA ILE A 55 -9.44 -5.53 5.81
C ILE A 55 -9.88 -4.11 6.17
N ALA A 56 -9.08 -3.10 5.81
CA ALA A 56 -9.38 -1.69 6.06
C ALA A 56 -10.67 -1.27 5.37
N SER A 57 -10.89 -1.73 4.14
CA SER A 57 -12.09 -1.37 3.38
C SER A 57 -13.35 -2.02 3.92
N ASP A 58 -13.27 -3.27 4.35
CA ASP A 58 -14.37 -3.97 5.03
C ASP A 58 -14.70 -3.27 6.37
N TYR A 59 -13.67 -2.91 7.15
CA TYR A 59 -13.83 -2.21 8.41
C TYR A 59 -14.41 -0.79 8.24
N LEU A 60 -14.06 -0.10 7.16
CA LEU A 60 -14.54 1.24 6.82
C LEU A 60 -15.90 1.21 6.08
N GLY A 61 -16.45 0.04 5.77
CA GLY A 61 -17.69 -0.10 5.00
C GLY A 61 -17.58 0.38 3.55
N VAL A 62 -16.37 0.37 2.98
CA VAL A 62 -16.09 0.81 1.61
C VAL A 62 -16.33 -0.34 0.63
N ALA A 63 -17.54 -0.39 0.07
CA ALA A 63 -17.95 -1.41 -0.90
C ALA A 63 -17.70 -1.02 -2.36
N ASP A 64 -17.45 0.26 -2.66
CA ASP A 64 -17.30 0.74 -4.03
C ASP A 64 -15.87 0.54 -4.54
N PRO A 65 -15.64 -0.24 -5.63
CA PRO A 65 -14.31 -0.60 -6.13
C PRO A 65 -13.36 0.59 -6.36
N ARG A 66 -13.91 1.76 -6.72
CA ARG A 66 -13.10 2.98 -6.91
C ARG A 66 -12.57 3.53 -5.59
N ASN A 67 -13.39 3.51 -4.55
CA ASN A 67 -12.97 3.97 -3.23
C ASN A 67 -11.96 2.99 -2.61
N THR A 68 -12.14 1.70 -2.85
CA THR A 68 -11.23 0.66 -2.35
C THR A 68 -9.84 0.74 -2.97
N THR A 69 -9.77 1.14 -4.24
CA THR A 69 -8.51 1.50 -4.92
C THR A 69 -7.81 2.67 -4.24
N GLY A 70 -8.57 3.69 -3.81
CA GLY A 70 -8.06 4.83 -3.04
C GLY A 70 -7.51 4.45 -1.66
N VAL A 71 -8.18 3.52 -0.95
CA VAL A 71 -7.69 2.98 0.33
C VAL A 71 -6.34 2.27 0.12
N GLY A 72 -6.20 1.50 -0.96
CA GLY A 72 -4.94 0.85 -1.32
C GLY A 72 -3.81 1.83 -1.60
N PHE A 73 -4.09 2.92 -2.32
CA PHE A 73 -3.13 4.01 -2.54
C PHE A 73 -2.67 4.64 -1.23
N LEU A 74 -3.61 4.98 -0.33
CA LEU A 74 -3.29 5.59 0.96
C LEU A 74 -2.45 4.66 1.83
N LEU A 75 -2.83 3.39 1.96
CA LEU A 75 -2.06 2.39 2.70
C LEU A 75 -0.66 2.19 2.12
N GLY A 76 -0.54 2.15 0.80
CA GLY A 76 0.76 2.11 0.11
C GLY A 76 1.61 3.33 0.42
N SER A 77 1.02 4.53 0.42
CA SER A 77 1.71 5.78 0.72
C SER A 77 2.18 5.89 2.18
N PHE A 78 1.46 5.26 3.12
CA PHE A 78 1.85 5.22 4.53
C PHE A 78 3.07 4.34 4.77
N GLY A 79 3.30 3.28 3.97
CA GLY A 79 4.59 2.59 3.95
C GLY A 79 5.12 2.15 5.32
N GLY A 80 6.42 2.38 5.53
CA GLY A 80 7.07 2.18 6.83
C GLY A 80 6.68 3.21 7.90
N ALA A 81 5.92 4.27 7.59
CA ALA A 81 5.43 5.20 8.60
C ALA A 81 4.38 4.55 9.52
N LEU A 82 3.69 3.50 9.06
CA LEU A 82 2.87 2.64 9.92
C LEU A 82 3.70 1.92 10.99
N ILE A 83 4.95 1.55 10.69
CA ILE A 83 5.88 0.96 11.67
C ILE A 83 6.30 2.01 12.70
N SER A 84 6.44 3.28 12.30
CA SER A 84 6.72 4.37 13.24
C SER A 84 5.48 4.85 14.02
N ALA A 85 4.28 4.51 13.56
CA ALA A 85 3.02 4.91 14.19
C ALA A 85 2.57 3.95 15.32
N ILE A 86 3.29 2.84 15.49
CA ILE A 86 3.18 1.86 16.58
C ILE A 86 4.43 1.96 17.44
#